data_AF-A0A7S2Y3P3-F1
#
_entry.id   AF-A0A7S2Y3P3-F1
#
_cell.length_a   1.000
_cell.length_b   1.000
_cell.length_c   1.000
_cell.angle_alpha   90.00
_cell.angle_beta   90.00
_cell.angle_gamma   90.00
#
_symmetry.space_group_name_H-M   'P 1'
#
loop_
_entity.id
_entity.type
_entity.pdbx_description
1 polymer ?
#
loop_
_entity_poly.entity_id
_entity_poly.type
_entity_poly.pdbx_seq_one_letter_code
_entity_poly.pdbx_strand_id
1 'polypeptide(L)'
;GQAVGADVLIVDPPRKGLDDGVMDSLCSETGIAELISLKQSWQDEDEIAAMDTSSLKRLIYVSCGFDAFKNDCVELLGAGWKLTHAEGHMFFPGSDHVETLAIFDREPRISKVSGGSRRSEENDEDELPDYTWF
;
A
#
# COMPACT_ATOMS: atom_id res chain seq x y z
N GLY A 1 -2.65 9.45 -9.90
CA GLY A 1 -1.31 9.85 -9.41
C GLY A 1 -0.36 8.69 -9.65
N GLN A 2 0.95 8.93 -9.77
CA GLN A 2 1.93 7.85 -9.94
C GLN A 2 2.55 7.46 -8.58
N ALA A 3 2.47 6.20 -8.20
CA ALA A 3 3.05 5.62 -6.99
C ALA A 3 4.20 4.64 -7.27
N VAL A 4 4.56 4.45 -8.55
CA VAL A 4 5.59 3.50 -8.98
C VAL A 4 6.92 3.75 -8.30
N GLY A 5 7.43 2.75 -7.60
CA GLY A 5 8.72 2.81 -6.92
C GLY A 5 8.74 3.71 -5.69
N ALA A 6 7.60 4.21 -5.24
CA ALA A 6 7.53 4.95 -3.98
C ALA A 6 7.69 3.99 -2.79
N ASP A 7 8.37 4.46 -1.75
CA ASP A 7 8.40 3.82 -0.44
C ASP A 7 7.27 4.32 0.47
N VAL A 8 6.79 5.54 0.24
CA VAL A 8 5.81 6.24 1.08
C VAL A 8 4.68 6.80 0.21
N LEU A 9 3.43 6.55 0.62
CA LEU A 9 2.24 7.13 0.03
C LEU A 9 1.51 7.99 1.07
N ILE A 10 1.07 9.19 0.68
CA ILE A 10 0.20 10.04 1.50
C ILE A 10 -1.15 10.12 0.79
N VAL A 11 -2.23 9.89 1.54
CA VAL A 11 -3.60 9.97 1.04
C VAL A 11 -4.42 10.94 1.89
N ASP A 12 -5.19 11.79 1.22
CA ASP A 12 -6.18 12.69 1.81
C ASP A 12 -7.55 12.40 1.19
N PRO A 13 -8.18 11.25 1.53
CA PRO A 13 -9.43 10.86 0.91
C PRO A 13 -10.59 11.77 1.33
N PRO A 14 -11.63 11.89 0.47
CA PRO A 14 -12.88 12.54 0.85
C PRO A 14 -13.52 11.81 2.05
N ARG A 15 -14.55 12.42 2.67
CA ARG A 15 -15.26 11.86 3.85
C ARG A 15 -15.82 10.44 3.68
N LYS A 16 -15.93 9.96 2.44
CA LYS A 16 -16.39 8.61 2.11
C LYS A 16 -15.28 7.54 2.13
N GLY A 17 -14.01 7.93 2.32
CA GLY A 17 -12.87 7.02 2.33
C GLY A 17 -12.13 6.97 1.00
N LEU A 18 -11.20 6.00 0.91
CA LEU A 18 -10.43 5.74 -0.29
C LEU A 18 -11.33 5.30 -1.45
N ASP A 19 -10.82 5.52 -2.67
CA ASP A 19 -11.44 4.94 -3.86
C ASP A 19 -11.18 3.43 -3.92
N ASP A 20 -12.15 2.65 -4.38
CA ASP A 20 -12.07 1.19 -4.42
C ASP A 20 -10.83 0.71 -5.19
N GLY A 21 -10.46 1.38 -6.30
CA GLY A 21 -9.26 1.01 -7.07
C GLY A 21 -7.95 1.28 -6.32
N VAL A 22 -7.93 2.32 -5.48
CA VAL A 22 -6.78 2.60 -4.60
C VAL A 22 -6.71 1.56 -3.47
N MET A 23 -7.85 1.24 -2.88
CA MET A 23 -7.93 0.22 -1.82
C MET A 23 -7.48 -1.15 -2.34
N ASP A 24 -8.03 -1.59 -3.47
CA ASP A 24 -7.65 -2.83 -4.13
C ASP A 24 -6.13 -2.89 -4.39
N SER A 25 -5.56 -1.78 -4.88
CA SER A 25 -4.11 -1.69 -5.15
C SER A 25 -3.27 -1.73 -3.88
N LEU A 26 -3.76 -1.20 -2.75
CA LEU A 26 -3.06 -1.26 -1.47
C LEU A 26 -3.19 -2.64 -0.82
N CYS A 27 -4.28 -3.34 -1.08
CA CYS A 27 -4.63 -4.61 -0.45
C CYS A 27 -4.16 -5.85 -1.23
N SER A 28 -3.90 -5.73 -2.54
CA SER A 28 -3.53 -6.87 -3.39
C SER A 28 -2.28 -7.62 -2.90
N GLU A 29 -2.33 -8.95 -2.87
CA GLU A 29 -1.21 -9.80 -2.46
C GLU A 29 -0.11 -9.93 -3.50
N THR A 30 -0.48 -9.81 -4.76
CA THR A 30 0.40 -9.83 -5.92
C THR A 30 0.60 -8.41 -6.44
N GLY A 31 1.81 -8.12 -6.90
CA GLY A 31 2.10 -6.86 -7.57
C GLY A 31 1.17 -6.67 -8.77
N ILE A 32 0.82 -5.42 -9.06
CA ILE A 32 -0.25 -5.11 -10.02
C ILE A 32 0.07 -5.64 -11.43
N ALA A 33 1.36 -5.81 -11.74
CA ALA A 33 1.85 -6.48 -12.95
C ALA A 33 1.30 -7.91 -13.18
N GLU A 34 1.06 -8.68 -12.11
CA GLU A 34 0.51 -10.04 -12.21
C GLU A 34 -1.01 -10.03 -12.41
N LEU A 35 -1.70 -9.06 -11.80
CA LEU A 35 -3.15 -8.84 -12.01
C LEU A 35 -3.46 -8.33 -13.43
N ILE A 36 -2.62 -7.46 -13.99
CA ILE A 36 -2.71 -7.01 -15.39
C ILE A 36 -2.55 -8.20 -16.34
N SER A 37 -1.58 -9.08 -16.07
CA SER A 37 -1.34 -10.30 -16.88
C SER A 37 -2.54 -11.26 -16.88
N LEU A 38 -3.35 -11.27 -15.81
CA LEU A 38 -4.52 -12.15 -15.66
C LEU A 38 -5.83 -11.54 -16.17
N LYS A 39 -5.95 -10.21 -16.26
CA LYS A 39 -7.15 -9.50 -16.76
C LYS A 39 -6.86 -8.81 -18.10
N GLN A 40 -6.78 -9.58 -19.18
CA GLN A 40 -6.49 -9.15 -20.58
C GLN A 40 -7.47 -8.13 -21.22
N SER A 41 -8.30 -7.40 -20.47
CA SER A 41 -9.47 -6.70 -21.03
C SER A 41 -9.62 -5.22 -20.64
N TRP A 42 -8.70 -4.62 -19.88
CA TRP A 42 -8.79 -3.19 -19.58
C TRP A 42 -7.89 -2.39 -20.52
N GLN A 43 -8.51 -1.54 -21.32
CA GLN A 43 -7.84 -0.50 -22.09
C GLN A 43 -7.38 0.56 -21.08
N ASP A 44 -6.06 0.59 -20.84
CA ASP A 44 -5.23 1.65 -20.24
C ASP A 44 -4.19 1.06 -19.27
N GLU A 45 -3.28 0.24 -19.82
CA GLU A 45 -2.16 -0.37 -19.05
C GLU A 45 -1.25 0.68 -18.38
N ASP A 46 -1.16 1.88 -18.96
CA ASP A 46 -0.33 2.98 -18.47
C ASP A 46 -0.80 3.53 -17.11
N GLU A 47 -2.09 3.49 -16.81
CA GLU A 47 -2.67 4.05 -15.58
C GLU A 47 -2.56 3.08 -14.39
N ILE A 48 -2.54 1.78 -14.68
CA ILE A 48 -2.44 0.72 -13.67
C ILE A 48 -0.97 0.46 -13.31
N ALA A 49 -0.07 0.46 -14.31
CA ALA A 49 1.37 0.40 -14.06
C ALA A 49 1.83 1.61 -13.21
N ALA A 50 1.20 2.77 -13.41
CA ALA A 50 1.41 3.98 -12.61
C ALA A 50 1.09 3.80 -11.11
N MET A 51 0.29 2.81 -10.73
CA MET A 51 -0.16 2.59 -9.35
C MET A 51 0.56 1.41 -8.67
N ASP A 52 1.67 0.88 -9.20
CA ASP A 52 2.36 -0.25 -8.52
C ASP A 52 2.75 0.09 -7.07
N THR A 53 2.06 -0.55 -6.12
CA THR A 53 2.25 -0.32 -4.68
C THR A 53 3.22 -1.31 -4.05
N SER A 54 3.76 -2.27 -4.80
CA SER A 54 4.54 -3.38 -4.25
C SER A 54 5.76 -2.93 -3.43
N SER A 55 6.36 -1.80 -3.80
CA SER A 55 7.48 -1.17 -3.09
C SER A 55 7.07 -0.35 -1.85
N LEU A 56 5.78 -0.03 -1.67
CA LEU A 56 5.33 0.82 -0.58
C LEU A 56 5.54 0.13 0.77
N LYS A 57 6.23 0.85 1.64
CA LYS A 57 6.51 0.48 3.04
C LYS A 57 5.64 1.24 4.00
N ARG A 58 5.24 2.47 3.66
CA ARG A 58 4.49 3.36 4.54
C ARG A 58 3.32 4.03 3.83
N LEU A 59 2.18 4.04 4.50
CA LEU A 59 0.98 4.78 4.11
C LEU A 59 0.65 5.79 5.21
N ILE A 60 0.53 7.06 4.84
CA ILE A 60 0.09 8.14 5.72
C ILE A 60 -1.32 8.54 5.28
N TYR A 61 -2.30 8.34 6.15
CA TYR A 61 -3.70 8.59 5.91
C TYR A 61 -4.15 9.81 6.69
N VAL A 62 -4.65 10.82 5.99
CA VAL A 62 -5.17 12.07 6.57
C VAL A 62 -6.63 12.20 6.20
N SER A 63 -7.56 12.27 7.16
CA SER A 63 -8.98 12.44 6.79
C SER A 63 -9.86 12.96 7.91
N CYS A 64 -10.86 13.75 7.53
CA CYS A 64 -11.97 14.19 8.37
C CYS A 64 -13.15 13.19 8.46
N GLY A 65 -13.05 12.03 7.80
CA GLY A 65 -14.10 11.00 7.75
C GLY A 65 -13.82 9.82 8.67
N PHE A 66 -14.05 9.95 9.97
CA PHE A 66 -13.70 8.90 10.95
C PHE A 66 -14.39 7.54 10.73
N ASP A 67 -15.65 7.55 10.29
CA ASP A 67 -16.36 6.30 9.98
C ASP A 67 -15.79 5.57 8.78
N ALA A 68 -15.45 6.31 7.72
CA ALA A 68 -14.79 5.74 6.54
C ALA A 68 -13.39 5.24 6.89
N PHE A 69 -12.61 6.02 7.66
CA PHE A 69 -11.31 5.61 8.16
C PHE A 69 -11.37 4.27 8.91
N LYS A 70 -12.37 4.05 9.78
CA LYS A 70 -12.50 2.77 10.50
C LYS A 70 -12.67 1.59 9.54
N ASN A 71 -13.46 1.74 8.48
CA ASN A 71 -13.69 0.68 7.50
C ASN A 71 -12.40 0.43 6.70
N ASP A 72 -11.80 1.49 6.16
CA ASP A 72 -10.53 1.42 5.43
C ASP A 72 -9.42 0.77 6.28
N CYS A 73 -9.37 1.11 7.57
CA CYS A 73 -8.40 0.57 8.51
C CYS A 73 -8.53 -0.95 8.66
N VAL A 74 -9.76 -1.49 8.74
CA VAL A 74 -9.98 -2.93 8.83
C VAL A 74 -9.44 -3.64 7.59
N GLU A 75 -9.69 -3.10 6.39
CA GLU A 75 -9.22 -3.67 5.13
C GLU A 75 -7.69 -3.64 5.03
N LEU A 76 -7.08 -2.49 5.34
CA LEU A 76 -5.63 -2.33 5.34
C LEU A 76 -4.95 -3.31 6.30
N LEU A 77 -5.47 -3.45 7.52
CA LEU A 77 -4.97 -4.41 8.51
C LEU A 77 -5.11 -5.85 8.00
N GLY A 78 -6.22 -6.18 7.34
CA GLY A 78 -6.44 -7.48 6.70
C GLY A 78 -5.43 -7.81 5.60
N ALA A 79 -4.93 -6.78 4.90
CA ALA A 79 -3.94 -6.93 3.83
C ALA A 79 -2.48 -6.94 4.30
N GLY A 80 -2.23 -6.96 5.62
CA GLY A 80 -0.89 -7.04 6.20
C GLY A 80 -0.23 -5.69 6.49
N TRP A 81 -0.94 -4.58 6.30
CA TRP A 81 -0.51 -3.31 6.86
C TRP A 81 -0.62 -3.33 8.39
N LYS A 82 0.28 -2.62 9.06
CA LYS A 82 0.27 -2.47 10.51
C LYS A 82 0.07 -1.01 10.86
N LEU A 83 -0.98 -0.69 11.61
CA LEU A 83 -1.18 0.65 12.15
C LEU A 83 -0.10 0.93 13.22
N THR A 84 0.85 1.81 12.92
CA THR A 84 1.97 2.14 13.83
C THR A 84 1.76 3.45 14.57
N HIS A 85 0.90 4.34 14.06
CA HIS A 85 0.53 5.57 14.73
C HIS A 85 -0.89 5.99 14.34
N ALA A 86 -1.65 6.56 15.29
CA ALA A 86 -2.93 7.20 15.03
C ALA A 86 -3.15 8.34 16.01
N GLU A 87 -3.59 9.49 15.50
CA GLU A 87 -3.97 10.64 16.30
C GLU A 87 -5.17 11.37 15.70
N GLY A 88 -5.91 12.06 16.55
CA GLY A 88 -7.05 12.89 16.17
C GLY A 88 -6.80 14.34 16.53
N HIS A 89 -7.12 15.25 15.62
CA HIS A 89 -6.99 16.68 15.78
C HIS A 89 -8.34 17.38 15.68
N MET A 90 -8.56 18.35 16.57
CA MET A 90 -9.70 19.26 16.47
C MET A 90 -9.27 20.55 15.78
N PHE A 91 -9.27 20.56 14.45
CA PHE A 91 -8.95 21.77 13.67
C PHE A 91 -10.07 22.81 13.70
N PHE A 92 -11.32 22.38 13.95
CA PHE A 92 -12.50 23.23 13.92
C PHE A 92 -13.28 23.17 15.25
N PRO A 93 -12.86 23.93 16.28
CA PRO A 93 -13.55 23.99 17.57
C PRO A 93 -15.03 24.39 17.42
N GLY A 94 -15.92 23.68 18.12
CA GLY A 94 -17.37 23.93 18.04
C GLY A 94 -18.08 23.23 16.88
N SER A 95 -17.37 22.36 16.15
CA SER A 95 -17.94 21.44 15.17
C SER A 95 -17.82 19.99 15.63
N ASP A 96 -18.52 19.09 14.95
CA ASP A 96 -18.38 17.64 15.09
C ASP A 96 -17.32 17.08 14.12
N HIS A 97 -16.33 17.90 13.73
CA HIS A 97 -15.25 17.49 12.84
C HIS A 97 -14.01 17.08 13.63
N VAL A 98 -13.52 15.86 13.36
CA VAL A 98 -12.23 15.35 13.81
C VAL A 98 -11.37 15.04 12.59
N GLU A 99 -10.15 15.56 12.57
CA GLU A 99 -9.15 15.22 11.57
C GLU A 99 -8.30 14.06 12.09
N THR A 100 -8.21 12.97 11.34
CA THR A 100 -7.44 11.79 11.71
C THR A 100 -6.13 11.79 10.94
N LEU A 101 -5.02 11.59 11.63
CA LEU A 101 -3.75 11.19 11.03
C LEU A 101 -3.46 9.76 11.46
N ALA A 102 -3.29 8.86 10.50
CA ALA A 102 -2.90 7.48 10.76
C ALA A 102 -1.70 7.10 9.89
N ILE A 103 -0.78 6.33 10.46
CA ILE A 103 0.41 5.82 9.77
C ILE A 103 0.35 4.31 9.82
N PHE A 104 0.45 3.71 8.64
CA PHE A 104 0.55 2.27 8.47
C PHE A 104 1.90 1.92 7.88
N ASP A 105 2.54 0.90 8.43
CA ASP A 105 3.78 0.33 7.92
C ASP A 105 3.55 -1.11 7.45
N ARG A 106 4.24 -1.52 6.38
CA ARG A 106 4.31 -2.90 5.91
C ARG A 106 5.68 -3.23 5.37
N GLU A 107 5.99 -4.52 5.30
CA GLU A 107 7.17 -4.98 4.56
C GLU A 107 6.93 -4.87 3.05
N PRO A 108 7.94 -4.50 2.24
CA PRO A 108 7.85 -4.55 0.79
C PRO A 108 7.45 -5.94 0.31
N ARG A 109 6.55 -6.01 -0.65
CA ARG A 109 6.24 -7.30 -1.29
C ARG A 109 7.32 -7.57 -2.35
N ILE A 110 8.15 -8.60 -2.13
CA ILE A 110 9.09 -9.06 -3.15
C ILE A 110 8.27 -9.58 -4.34
N SER A 111 8.27 -8.85 -5.45
CA SER A 111 7.73 -9.37 -6.72
C SER A 111 8.61 -10.52 -7.17
N LYS A 112 8.14 -11.76 -6.99
CA LYS A 112 8.79 -12.90 -7.65
C LYS A 112 8.59 -12.74 -9.16
N VAL A 113 9.59 -12.17 -9.84
CA VAL A 113 9.64 -12.28 -11.30
C VAL A 113 9.88 -13.76 -11.60
N SER A 114 8.86 -14.45 -12.11
CA SER A 114 8.98 -15.84 -12.57
C SER A 114 9.80 -15.88 -13.87
N GLY A 115 11.11 -15.69 -13.73
CA GLY A 115 12.09 -15.90 -14.79
C GLY A 115 12.20 -17.39 -15.10
N GLY A 116 11.96 -17.73 -16.37
CA GLY A 116 11.84 -19.10 -16.85
C GLY A 116 13.08 -19.99 -16.69
N SER A 117 12.80 -21.29 -16.74
CA SER A 117 13.76 -22.40 -16.80
C SER A 117 14.93 -22.14 -17.75
N ARG A 118 16.13 -21.89 -17.20
CA ARG A 118 17.41 -22.34 -17.77
C ARG A 118 18.32 -22.82 -16.63
N ARG A 119 18.99 -23.93 -16.93
CA ARG A 119 19.71 -24.82 -16.03
C ARG A 119 21.14 -24.30 -15.73
N SER A 120 21.56 -24.54 -14.48
CA SER A 120 22.93 -24.68 -13.92
C SER A 120 23.94 -23.54 -14.10
N GLU A 121 24.39 -22.92 -13.00
CA GLU A 121 25.66 -23.22 -12.30
C GLU A 121 25.78 -22.37 -11.01
N GLU A 122 26.71 -22.81 -10.17
CA GLU A 122 26.92 -22.56 -8.73
C GLU A 122 27.46 -21.16 -8.35
N ASN A 123 27.17 -20.80 -7.09
CA ASN A 123 27.90 -19.91 -6.15
C ASN A 123 27.88 -18.39 -6.40
N ASP A 124 27.23 -17.66 -5.49
CA ASP A 124 27.91 -16.88 -4.45
C ASP A 124 26.93 -16.55 -3.31
N GLU A 125 27.47 -16.47 -2.09
CA GLU A 125 26.78 -16.43 -0.80
C GLU A 125 25.97 -15.13 -0.62
N ASP A 126 24.64 -15.21 -0.70
CA ASP A 126 23.74 -14.17 -0.20
C ASP A 126 23.68 -14.25 1.34
N GLU A 127 24.62 -13.60 2.02
CA GLU A 127 24.48 -13.24 3.43
C GLU A 127 23.24 -12.33 3.57
N LEU A 128 22.14 -12.90 4.07
CA LEU A 128 21.00 -12.14 4.57
C LEU A 128 21.50 -11.22 5.70
N PRO A 129 21.19 -9.90 5.68
CA PRO A 129 21.65 -9.03 6.75
C PRO A 129 21.07 -9.47 8.09
N ASP A 130 21.96 -9.58 9.09
CA ASP A 130 21.64 -9.89 10.47
C ASP A 130 20.77 -8.78 11.08
N TYR A 131 19.46 -9.04 11.16
CA TYR A 131 18.51 -8.17 11.85
C TYR A 131 18.54 -8.45 13.37
N THR A 132 19.67 -8.14 14.01
CA THR A 132 19.76 -7.98 15.46
C THR A 132 19.36 -6.55 15.84
N TRP A 133 18.10 -6.37 16.25
CA TRP A 133 17.60 -5.10 16.79
C TRP A 133 18.02 -4.97 18.26
N PHE A 134 18.86 -3.98 18.57
CA PHE A 134 18.98 -3.36 19.89
C PHE A 134 18.10 -2.11 19.95
#